data_AF-A0A7S2Y967-F1
#
_entry.id   AF-A0A7S2Y967-F1
#
_cell.length_a   1.000
_cell.length_b   1.000
_cell.length_c   1.000
_cell.angle_alpha   90.00
_cell.angle_beta   90.00
_cell.angle_gamma   90.00
#
_symmetry.space_group_name_H-M   'P 1'
#
loop_
_entity.id
_entity.type
_entity.pdbx_description
1 polymer ?
#
loop_
_entity_poly.entity_id
_entity_poly.type
_entity_poly.pdbx_seq_one_letter_code
_entity_poly.pdbx_strand_id
1 'polypeptide(L)'
;QYKWLLRYASVGNATVLSPGWVQSLCHKYSNHTLNCHHLGHLMQGHEENTIQHMQNHCRALSGNDDTSTKRVKETATNQQHLVVYIHSKGAFLHADMPTVQAVNEKWMPSLTKAPITPACLASLLPSQSSSRGANNSKNPPRCNVCGLQFYPLWTMFFPGNMFAAHCSYIRQLLPIQEYAQSMKQLADQIRPKKNEGVSSTWNHLGYQNRDDHYSVDRYANEHWVASHPQIRPCDLTPESNTRLFSSLPPEQVQSIFDRSDTLVQPAPRVPLFQGKWYRFRKGKMSELVQAAEAQGHTRPHSYFLLPGI
;
A
#
# COMPACT_ATOMS: atom_id res chain seq x y z
N GLN A 1 9.38 19.32 11.87
CA GLN A 1 8.72 19.82 10.65
C GLN A 1 9.30 19.07 9.46
N TYR A 2 8.48 18.44 8.63
CA TYR A 2 8.94 17.67 7.46
C TYR A 2 9.29 18.62 6.31
N LYS A 3 10.36 18.32 5.58
CA LYS A 3 10.61 18.90 4.24
C LYS A 3 10.05 17.91 3.22
N TRP A 4 9.12 18.37 2.39
CA TRP A 4 8.42 17.53 1.42
C TRP A 4 9.01 17.72 0.03
N LEU A 5 9.28 16.62 -0.67
CA LEU A 5 9.57 16.61 -2.10
C LEU A 5 8.40 15.94 -2.83
N LEU A 6 7.58 16.73 -3.51
CA LEU A 6 6.49 16.24 -4.34
C LEU A 6 7.00 15.94 -5.74
N ARG A 7 7.02 14.66 -6.11
CA ARG A 7 7.21 14.21 -7.49
C ARG A 7 5.85 13.85 -8.07
N TYR A 8 5.47 14.49 -9.18
CA TYR A 8 4.14 14.28 -9.75
C TYR A 8 4.19 14.14 -11.27
N ALA A 9 3.29 13.34 -11.82
CA ALA A 9 3.01 13.29 -13.25
C ALA A 9 1.60 13.84 -13.48
N SER A 10 1.39 14.59 -14.55
CA SER A 10 0.06 14.99 -14.99
C SER A 10 -0.48 13.96 -15.99
N VAL A 11 -1.80 13.75 -16.01
CA VAL A 11 -2.45 12.75 -16.87
C VAL A 11 -3.60 13.41 -17.63
N GLY A 12 -3.79 13.04 -18.89
CA GLY A 12 -4.98 13.39 -19.67
C GLY A 12 -4.68 14.37 -20.79
N ASN A 13 -5.56 15.35 -21.03
CA ASN A 13 -5.36 16.33 -22.08
C ASN A 13 -4.44 17.47 -21.59
N ALA A 14 -3.29 17.63 -22.24
CA ALA A 14 -2.29 18.65 -21.94
C ALA A 14 -2.85 20.09 -21.99
N THR A 15 -3.89 20.35 -22.78
CA THR A 15 -4.51 21.68 -22.88
C THR A 15 -5.36 22.04 -21.65
N VAL A 16 -5.89 21.04 -20.94
CA VAL A 16 -6.75 21.23 -19.77
C VAL A 16 -5.91 21.45 -18.50
N LEU A 17 -4.80 20.72 -18.37
CA LEU A 17 -3.85 20.88 -17.27
C LEU A 17 -2.67 21.73 -17.75
N SER A 18 -2.83 23.06 -17.71
CA SER A 18 -1.67 23.92 -17.94
C SER A 18 -0.60 23.59 -16.87
N PRO A 19 0.67 23.35 -17.25
CA PRO A 19 1.76 23.13 -16.29
C PRO A 19 1.84 24.23 -15.22
N GLY A 20 1.38 25.44 -15.57
CA GLY A 20 1.29 26.58 -14.69
C GLY A 20 0.41 26.38 -13.46
N TRP A 21 -0.66 25.57 -13.52
CA TRP A 21 -1.53 25.40 -12.35
C TRP A 21 -0.83 24.66 -11.20
N VAL A 22 -0.24 23.49 -11.45
CA VAL A 22 0.48 22.74 -10.40
C VAL A 22 1.74 23.50 -9.97
N GLN A 23 2.45 24.13 -10.91
CA GLN A 23 3.58 25.00 -10.56
C GLN A 23 3.16 26.17 -9.68
N SER A 24 1.99 26.77 -9.89
CA SER A 24 1.47 27.86 -9.04
C SER A 24 1.20 27.38 -7.62
N LEU A 25 0.64 26.18 -7.45
CA LEU A 25 0.49 25.55 -6.14
C LEU A 25 1.83 25.31 -5.47
N CYS A 26 2.80 24.78 -6.23
CA CYS A 26 4.14 24.55 -5.74
C CYS A 26 4.82 25.86 -5.29
N HIS A 27 4.70 26.95 -6.04
CA HIS A 27 5.20 28.28 -5.62
C HIS A 27 4.46 28.83 -4.40
N LYS A 28 3.14 28.64 -4.33
CA LYS A 28 2.34 29.08 -3.17
C LYS A 28 2.80 28.41 -1.87
N TYR A 29 3.24 27.15 -1.95
CA TYR A 29 3.69 26.37 -0.79
C TYR A 29 5.22 26.20 -0.70
N SER A 30 6.00 26.75 -1.64
CA SER A 30 7.47 26.59 -1.70
C SER A 30 8.16 27.27 -0.52
N ASN A 31 7.63 28.42 -0.09
CA ASN A 31 8.13 29.16 1.08
C ASN A 31 7.91 28.39 2.40
N HIS A 32 7.14 27.29 2.38
CA HIS A 32 6.63 26.65 3.58
C HIS A 32 7.00 25.18 3.75
N THR A 33 7.92 24.62 2.93
CA THR A 33 8.55 23.26 3.00
C THR A 33 8.32 22.31 1.82
N LEU A 34 7.58 22.72 0.78
CA LEU A 34 7.26 21.85 -0.37
C LEU A 34 8.14 22.16 -1.59
N ASN A 35 9.02 21.24 -1.97
CA ASN A 35 9.72 21.27 -3.26
C ASN A 35 8.98 20.36 -4.25
N CYS A 36 8.74 20.83 -5.48
CA CYS A 36 8.02 20.07 -6.49
C CYS A 36 8.90 19.75 -7.70
N HIS A 37 8.74 18.54 -8.22
CA HIS A 37 9.41 18.07 -9.42
C HIS A 37 8.39 17.38 -10.34
N HIS A 38 8.13 18.00 -11.49
CA HIS A 38 7.24 17.44 -12.51
C HIS A 38 7.98 16.33 -13.26
N LEU A 39 7.46 15.11 -13.21
CA LEU A 39 8.02 13.94 -13.88
C LEU A 39 7.69 13.89 -15.37
N GLY A 40 6.64 14.61 -15.79
CA GLY A 40 6.16 14.65 -17.16
C GLY A 40 4.64 14.59 -17.26
N HIS A 41 4.16 14.74 -18.49
CA HIS A 41 2.75 14.60 -18.84
C HIS A 41 2.51 13.27 -19.54
N LEU A 42 1.51 12.52 -19.10
CA LEU A 42 1.12 11.23 -19.64
C LEU A 42 -0.25 11.35 -20.30
N MET A 43 -0.41 10.75 -21.48
CA MET A 43 -1.71 10.70 -22.14
C MET A 43 -2.71 9.81 -21.38
N GLN A 44 -2.20 8.78 -20.70
CA GLN A 44 -3.00 7.80 -19.97
C GLN A 44 -2.47 7.60 -18.55
N GLY A 45 -3.38 7.27 -17.63
CA GLY A 45 -3.07 7.07 -16.22
C GLY A 45 -2.42 5.71 -15.98
N HIS A 46 -1.10 5.69 -16.03
CA HIS A 46 -0.27 4.52 -15.76
C HIS A 46 0.47 4.71 -14.43
N GLU A 47 -0.02 4.04 -13.39
CA GLU A 47 0.54 4.12 -12.03
C GLU A 47 1.97 3.59 -11.96
N GLU A 48 2.31 2.61 -12.80
CA GLU A 48 3.62 1.98 -12.89
C GLU A 48 4.75 2.99 -13.12
N ASN A 49 4.49 4.08 -13.86
CA ASN A 49 5.48 5.12 -14.12
C ASN A 49 5.86 5.86 -12.83
N THR A 50 4.86 6.28 -12.05
CA THR A 50 5.09 7.03 -10.81
C THR A 50 5.60 6.13 -9.68
N ILE A 51 5.11 4.89 -9.62
CA ILE A 51 5.61 3.86 -8.70
C ILE A 51 7.08 3.55 -9.00
N GLN A 52 7.47 3.40 -10.27
CA GLN A 52 8.86 3.15 -10.64
C GLN A 52 9.77 4.31 -10.24
N HIS A 53 9.34 5.57 -10.41
CA HIS A 53 10.09 6.73 -9.95
C HIS A 53 10.29 6.75 -8.43
N MET A 54 9.27 6.36 -7.66
CA MET A 54 9.36 6.23 -6.20
C MET A 54 10.35 5.12 -5.81
N GLN A 55 10.28 3.96 -6.45
CA GLN A 55 11.20 2.86 -6.19
C GLN A 55 12.64 3.23 -6.54
N ASN A 56 12.86 3.86 -7.70
CA ASN A 56 14.17 4.36 -8.13
C ASN A 56 14.74 5.36 -7.12
N HIS A 57 13.90 6.27 -6.61
CA HIS A 57 14.31 7.18 -5.54
C HIS A 57 14.78 6.42 -4.31
N CYS A 58 13.99 5.46 -3.82
CA CYS A 58 14.38 4.67 -2.66
C CYS A 58 15.65 3.84 -2.90
N ARG A 59 15.86 3.28 -4.10
CA ARG A 59 17.06 2.51 -4.46
C ARG A 59 18.31 3.38 -4.52
N ALA A 60 18.22 4.57 -5.12
CA ALA A 60 19.33 5.51 -5.25
C ALA A 60 19.91 5.94 -3.89
N LEU A 61 19.09 5.99 -2.84
CA LEU A 61 19.55 6.28 -1.48
C LEU A 61 20.52 5.22 -0.91
N SER A 62 20.58 4.01 -1.48
CA SER A 62 21.54 2.96 -1.08
C SER A 62 22.88 3.05 -1.80
N GLY A 63 22.92 3.71 -2.98
CA GLY A 63 24.06 3.67 -3.89
C GLY A 63 25.20 4.63 -3.53
N ASN A 64 25.03 5.46 -2.49
CA ASN A 64 26.06 6.40 -2.03
C ASN A 64 27.09 5.78 -1.08
N ASP A 65 27.04 4.47 -0.83
CA ASP A 65 27.92 3.81 0.15
C ASP A 65 29.18 3.18 -0.48
N ASP A 66 29.33 3.20 -1.81
CA ASP A 66 30.42 2.47 -2.47
C ASP A 66 30.96 3.20 -3.70
N THR A 67 31.80 4.23 -3.47
CA THR A 67 33.03 4.54 -4.25
C THR A 67 33.64 5.87 -3.79
N SER A 68 34.69 5.75 -2.97
CA SER A 68 35.92 6.55 -3.09
C SER A 68 35.86 7.90 -3.83
N THR A 69 35.39 8.98 -3.19
CA THR A 69 36.08 10.28 -3.23
C THR A 69 35.42 11.29 -2.30
N LYS A 70 36.26 11.84 -1.40
CA LYS A 70 36.02 12.99 -0.52
C LYS A 70 34.88 12.84 0.50
N ARG A 71 35.34 12.50 1.72
CA ARG A 71 34.77 12.84 3.03
C ARG A 71 34.18 14.27 3.05
N VAL A 72 32.99 14.45 2.53
CA VAL A 72 32.01 15.21 3.28
C VAL A 72 31.48 14.18 4.27
N LYS A 73 31.97 14.27 5.51
CA LYS A 73 31.28 13.70 6.67
C LYS A 73 29.95 14.46 6.79
N GLU A 74 29.06 14.27 5.82
CA GLU A 74 27.65 14.36 6.15
C GLU A 74 27.47 13.19 7.09
N THR A 75 27.28 13.54 8.34
CA THR A 75 26.65 12.72 9.35
C THR A 75 25.35 12.19 8.74
N ALA A 76 25.49 11.14 7.94
CA ALA A 76 24.46 10.21 7.54
C ALA A 76 24.02 9.49 8.81
N THR A 77 23.38 10.26 9.68
CA THR A 77 22.19 9.79 10.35
C THR A 77 21.42 9.04 9.28
N ASN A 78 21.15 7.76 9.55
CA ASN A 78 20.17 6.94 8.85
C ASN A 78 18.85 7.72 8.74
N GLN A 79 18.78 8.69 7.84
CA GLN A 79 17.58 9.49 7.64
C GLN A 79 16.58 8.51 7.07
N GLN A 80 15.53 8.32 7.85
CA GLN A 80 14.47 7.41 7.51
C GLN A 80 13.64 8.08 6.44
N HIS A 81 14.07 7.86 5.20
CA HIS A 81 13.36 8.36 4.05
C HIS A 81 12.02 7.64 3.98
N LEU A 82 10.97 8.43 4.15
CA LEU A 82 9.59 8.02 3.93
C LEU A 82 9.19 8.45 2.52
N VAL A 83 8.43 7.60 1.85
CA VAL A 83 7.75 7.92 0.61
C VAL A 83 6.26 7.82 0.82
N VAL A 84 5.53 8.67 0.13
CA VAL A 84 4.08 8.68 0.11
C VAL A 84 3.63 8.57 -1.34
N TYR A 85 2.78 7.59 -1.63
CA TYR A 85 2.20 7.37 -2.93
C TYR A 85 0.69 7.64 -2.88
N ILE A 86 0.23 8.50 -3.78
CA ILE A 86 -1.15 8.97 -3.92
C ILE A 86 -1.44 9.17 -5.41
N HIS A 87 -2.64 8.82 -5.86
CA HIS A 87 -3.10 9.09 -7.22
C HIS A 87 -4.58 9.51 -7.24
N SER A 88 -5.06 10.09 -8.34
CA SER A 88 -6.46 10.49 -8.50
C SER A 88 -7.32 9.49 -9.29
N LYS A 89 -6.80 8.30 -9.62
CA LYS A 89 -7.57 7.25 -10.30
C LYS A 89 -8.84 6.93 -9.52
N GLY A 90 -9.97 6.88 -10.23
CA GLY A 90 -11.29 6.64 -9.65
C GLY A 90 -12.03 7.90 -9.17
N ALA A 91 -11.36 9.05 -9.02
CA ALA A 91 -12.01 10.28 -8.59
C ALA A 91 -12.98 10.87 -9.64
N PHE A 92 -12.85 10.51 -10.91
CA PHE A 92 -13.57 11.15 -12.03
C PHE A 92 -14.35 10.19 -12.95
N LEU A 93 -14.34 8.89 -12.66
CA LEU A 93 -14.66 7.87 -13.67
C LEU A 93 -16.15 7.47 -13.81
N HIS A 94 -17.09 8.10 -13.09
CA HIS A 94 -18.44 7.55 -12.97
C HIS A 94 -19.57 8.59 -12.97
N ALA A 95 -19.48 9.63 -13.82
CA ALA A 95 -20.60 10.57 -13.99
C ALA A 95 -21.90 9.87 -14.44
N ASP A 96 -21.77 8.73 -15.10
CA ASP A 96 -22.84 7.85 -15.56
C ASP A 96 -23.34 6.85 -14.49
N MET A 97 -22.63 6.71 -13.37
CA MET A 97 -23.03 5.85 -12.23
C MET A 97 -23.06 6.66 -10.93
N PRO A 98 -24.15 7.41 -10.67
CA PRO A 98 -24.26 8.34 -9.55
C PRO A 98 -23.99 7.71 -8.17
N THR A 99 -24.31 6.42 -8.01
CA THR A 99 -24.05 5.68 -6.77
C THR A 99 -22.56 5.44 -6.55
N VAL A 100 -21.82 5.13 -7.61
CA VAL A 100 -20.36 4.94 -7.56
C VAL A 100 -19.65 6.27 -7.39
N GLN A 101 -20.11 7.32 -8.08
CA GLN A 101 -19.59 8.66 -7.90
C GLN A 101 -19.76 9.15 -6.46
N ALA A 102 -20.98 9.04 -5.90
CA ALA A 102 -21.23 9.44 -4.51
C ALA A 102 -20.31 8.70 -3.55
N VAL A 103 -20.12 7.38 -3.73
CA VAL A 103 -19.16 6.59 -2.94
C VAL A 103 -17.74 7.16 -3.11
N ASN A 104 -17.24 7.34 -4.33
CA ASN A 104 -15.87 7.82 -4.53
C ASN A 104 -15.63 9.22 -3.96
N GLU A 105 -16.56 10.16 -4.13
CA GLU A 105 -16.48 11.51 -3.54
C GLU A 105 -16.37 11.47 -2.01
N LYS A 106 -16.99 10.48 -1.38
CA LYS A 106 -16.95 10.26 0.07
C LYS A 106 -15.62 9.63 0.53
N TRP A 107 -15.08 8.70 -0.23
CA TRP A 107 -13.95 7.87 0.19
C TRP A 107 -12.58 8.39 -0.24
N MET A 108 -12.48 8.97 -1.43
CA MET A 108 -11.22 9.44 -2.00
C MET A 108 -10.49 10.48 -1.13
N PRO A 109 -11.18 11.45 -0.48
CA PRO A 109 -10.52 12.36 0.45
C PRO A 109 -9.84 11.62 1.60
N SER A 110 -10.49 10.58 2.12
CA SER A 110 -9.98 9.78 3.23
C SER A 110 -8.79 8.91 2.83
N LEU A 111 -8.87 8.25 1.67
CA LEU A 111 -7.75 7.48 1.11
C LEU A 111 -6.53 8.37 0.84
N THR A 112 -6.77 9.58 0.33
CA THR A 112 -5.71 10.57 0.03
C THR A 112 -5.08 11.14 1.31
N LYS A 113 -5.90 11.44 2.33
CA LYS A 113 -5.46 12.07 3.58
C LYS A 113 -4.71 11.08 4.47
N ALA A 114 -5.11 9.82 4.51
CA ALA A 114 -4.58 8.81 5.42
C ALA A 114 -3.04 8.70 5.41
N PRO A 115 -2.37 8.48 4.26
CA PRO A 115 -0.92 8.34 4.18
C PRO A 115 -0.11 9.54 4.71
N ILE A 116 -0.69 10.74 4.68
CA ILE A 116 -0.01 11.98 5.08
C ILE A 116 -0.36 12.43 6.50
N THR A 117 -1.19 11.67 7.23
CA THR A 117 -1.51 12.01 8.62
C THR A 117 -0.28 11.91 9.52
N PRO A 118 -0.13 12.78 10.53
CA PRO A 118 0.97 12.68 11.49
C PRO A 118 1.06 11.32 12.18
N ALA A 119 -0.08 10.71 12.50
CA ALA A 119 -0.13 9.40 13.12
C ALA A 119 0.43 8.31 12.20
N CYS A 120 0.07 8.33 10.91
CA CYS A 120 0.58 7.37 9.93
C CYS A 120 2.09 7.51 9.73
N LEU A 121 2.57 8.74 9.54
CA LEU A 121 4.01 9.02 9.38
C LEU A 121 4.81 8.66 10.63
N ALA A 122 4.30 8.99 11.82
CA ALA A 122 4.96 8.65 13.09
C ALA A 122 5.08 7.13 13.30
N SER A 123 4.11 6.34 12.83
CA SER A 123 4.15 4.88 12.95
C SER A 123 5.26 4.20 12.13
N LEU A 124 5.75 4.90 11.10
CA LEU A 124 6.83 4.46 10.22
C LEU A 124 8.21 4.86 10.75
N LEU A 125 8.26 5.70 11.79
CA LEU A 125 9.48 6.11 12.47
C LEU A 125 9.68 5.26 13.75
N PRO A 126 10.91 4.94 14.16
CA PRO A 126 11.23 4.35 15.44
C PRO A 126 10.70 5.21 16.57
N SER A 127 10.22 4.54 17.61
CA SER A 127 9.81 5.21 18.83
C SER A 127 11.01 5.90 19.48
N GLN A 128 10.93 7.22 19.60
CA GLN A 128 11.85 8.03 20.41
C GLN A 128 11.43 7.98 21.89
N SER A 129 11.21 6.79 22.46
CA SER A 129 10.91 6.68 23.89
C SER A 129 12.16 7.07 24.70
N SER A 130 12.23 8.37 25.01
CA SER A 130 13.19 9.02 25.88
C SER A 130 12.84 8.71 27.33
N SER A 131 13.71 8.00 28.03
CA SER A 131 13.95 8.28 29.46
C SER A 131 15.35 7.79 29.83
N ARG A 132 16.27 8.76 29.90
CA ARG A 132 17.48 8.79 30.75
C ARG A 132 18.14 7.44 31.02
N GLY A 133 18.99 7.02 30.09
CA GLY A 133 19.88 5.88 30.27
C GLY A 133 20.45 5.48 28.94
N ALA A 134 21.65 5.95 28.64
CA ALA A 134 22.39 5.60 27.45
C ALA A 134 22.49 4.08 27.32
N ASN A 135 21.83 3.51 26.30
CA ASN A 135 22.43 2.67 25.27
C ASN A 135 21.32 2.04 24.42
N ASN A 136 21.29 2.39 23.13
CA ASN A 136 20.58 1.66 22.08
C ASN A 136 19.05 1.57 22.23
N SER A 137 18.31 2.65 21.94
CA SER A 137 16.89 2.51 21.58
C SER A 137 16.79 1.78 20.22
N LYS A 138 16.80 0.46 20.29
CA LYS A 138 16.75 -0.51 19.19
C LYS A 138 15.32 -0.89 18.82
N ASN A 139 14.32 -0.10 19.17
CA ASN A 139 12.95 -0.48 18.85
C ASN A 139 12.69 -0.21 17.36
N PRO A 140 12.48 -1.26 16.53
CA PRO A 140 12.19 -1.06 15.13
C PRO A 140 10.87 -0.27 14.99
N PRO A 141 10.66 0.43 13.85
CA PRO A 141 9.38 1.06 13.59
C PRO A 141 8.25 0.02 13.65
N ARG A 142 7.08 0.47 14.13
CA ARG A 142 5.92 -0.40 14.36
C ARG A 142 5.45 -1.09 13.07
N CYS A 143 5.52 -0.35 11.98
CA CYS A 143 5.17 -0.80 10.63
C CYS A 143 6.17 -0.25 9.61
N ASN A 144 6.13 -0.79 8.39
CA ASN A 144 6.91 -0.30 7.26
C ASN A 144 6.06 0.21 6.09
N VAL A 145 4.73 0.01 6.16
CA VAL A 145 3.73 0.60 5.27
C VAL A 145 2.53 1.03 6.11
N CYS A 146 1.92 2.17 5.78
CA CYS A 146 0.73 2.68 6.44
C CYS A 146 -0.24 3.32 5.43
N GLY A 147 -1.54 3.12 5.62
CA GLY A 147 -2.59 3.68 4.78
C GLY A 147 -3.95 3.70 5.49
N LEU A 148 -5.05 3.97 4.78
CA LEU A 148 -6.36 4.06 5.44
C LEU A 148 -6.81 2.73 6.04
N GLN A 149 -6.76 1.67 5.24
CA GLN A 149 -7.16 0.31 5.60
C GLN A 149 -6.26 -0.69 4.89
N PHE A 150 -5.83 -1.75 5.57
CA PHE A 150 -5.10 -2.84 4.93
C PHE A 150 -6.00 -4.07 4.74
N TYR A 151 -5.95 -4.64 3.55
CA TYR A 151 -6.69 -5.86 3.18
C TYR A 151 -5.71 -7.03 3.15
N PRO A 152 -5.87 -8.03 4.04
CA PRO A 152 -4.91 -9.12 4.15
C PRO A 152 -5.32 -10.38 3.35
N LEU A 153 -6.42 -10.32 2.59
CA LEU A 153 -7.02 -11.48 1.93
C LEU A 153 -7.16 -11.28 0.43
N TRP A 154 -7.22 -12.43 -0.26
CA TRP A 154 -7.09 -12.61 -1.70
C TRP A 154 -5.68 -12.30 -2.19
N THR A 155 -5.37 -11.03 -2.15
CA THR A 155 -4.10 -10.42 -2.54
C THR A 155 -3.97 -9.21 -1.62
N MET A 156 -2.83 -9.06 -0.95
CA MET A 156 -2.72 -8.00 0.06
C MET A 156 -2.67 -6.63 -0.62
N PHE A 157 -3.35 -5.62 -0.07
CA PHE A 157 -3.32 -4.25 -0.61
C PHE A 157 -3.82 -3.18 0.36
N PHE A 158 -3.57 -1.93 -0.02
CA PHE A 158 -4.24 -0.74 0.50
C PHE A 158 -5.22 -0.24 -0.56
N PRO A 159 -6.51 -0.03 -0.24
CA PRO A 159 -7.48 0.46 -1.21
C PRO A 159 -7.06 1.78 -1.85
N GLY A 160 -7.39 1.93 -3.14
CA GLY A 160 -6.99 3.08 -3.94
C GLY A 160 -5.48 3.18 -4.15
N ASN A 161 -4.71 2.13 -3.81
CA ASN A 161 -3.26 2.11 -3.91
C ASN A 161 -2.60 3.36 -3.29
N MET A 162 -3.09 3.82 -2.12
CA MET A 162 -2.53 5.01 -1.44
C MET A 162 -1.91 4.61 -0.12
N PHE A 163 -0.62 4.92 0.05
CA PHE A 163 0.14 4.52 1.23
C PHE A 163 1.34 5.41 1.48
N ALA A 164 1.82 5.39 2.72
CA ALA A 164 3.14 5.85 3.12
C ALA A 164 4.00 4.62 3.46
N ALA A 165 5.27 4.65 3.11
CA ALA A 165 6.17 3.53 3.35
C ALA A 165 7.60 3.99 3.64
N HIS A 166 8.36 3.14 4.31
CA HIS A 166 9.79 3.35 4.50
C HIS A 166 10.56 2.94 3.25
N CYS A 167 11.52 3.76 2.80
CA CYS A 167 12.32 3.41 1.61
C CYS A 167 13.12 2.12 1.78
N SER A 168 13.50 1.71 3.00
CA SER A 168 14.14 0.39 3.21
C SER A 168 13.24 -0.78 2.88
N TYR A 169 11.91 -0.62 3.00
CA TYR A 169 10.95 -1.65 2.60
C TYR A 169 10.72 -1.61 1.09
N ILE A 170 10.49 -0.42 0.52
CA ILE A 170 10.26 -0.25 -0.92
C ILE A 170 11.41 -0.83 -1.78
N ARG A 171 12.64 -0.74 -1.29
CA ARG A 171 13.82 -1.33 -1.95
C ARG A 171 13.77 -2.85 -2.12
N GLN A 172 13.08 -3.53 -1.22
CA GLN A 172 12.97 -4.99 -1.22
C GLN A 172 11.90 -5.51 -2.19
N LEU A 173 11.01 -4.62 -2.63
CA LEU A 173 9.99 -4.98 -3.61
C LEU A 173 10.65 -5.23 -4.97
N LEU A 174 10.12 -6.20 -5.70
CA LEU A 174 10.44 -6.40 -7.12
C LEU A 174 10.19 -5.10 -7.90
N PRO A 175 10.97 -4.80 -8.95
CA PRO A 175 10.59 -3.78 -9.93
C PRO A 175 9.14 -3.96 -10.38
N ILE A 176 8.38 -2.87 -10.56
CA ILE A 176 6.93 -2.99 -10.79
C ILE A 176 6.63 -3.80 -12.07
N GLN A 177 7.45 -3.67 -13.12
CA GLN A 177 7.30 -4.45 -14.35
C GLN A 177 7.60 -5.93 -14.12
N GLU A 178 8.64 -6.25 -13.37
CA GLU A 178 9.01 -7.63 -13.02
C GLU A 178 7.94 -8.27 -12.11
N TYR A 179 7.39 -7.51 -11.17
CA TYR A 179 6.27 -7.96 -10.34
C TYR A 179 5.05 -8.29 -11.20
N ALA A 180 4.62 -7.38 -12.08
CA ALA A 180 3.48 -7.59 -12.96
C ALA A 180 3.66 -8.83 -13.87
N GLN A 181 4.86 -9.02 -14.42
CA GLN A 181 5.19 -10.19 -15.23
C GLN A 181 5.16 -11.49 -14.39
N SER A 182 5.74 -11.46 -13.20
CA SER A 182 5.76 -12.62 -12.27
C SER A 182 4.35 -13.02 -11.86
N MET A 183 3.48 -12.04 -11.57
CA MET A 183 2.08 -12.29 -11.26
C MET A 183 1.32 -12.92 -12.40
N LYS A 184 1.54 -12.41 -13.62
CA LYS A 184 0.93 -12.97 -14.81
C LYS A 184 1.34 -14.43 -15.01
N GLN A 185 2.63 -14.75 -14.92
CA GLN A 185 3.12 -16.12 -15.05
C GLN A 185 2.53 -17.03 -13.96
N LEU A 186 2.46 -16.56 -12.72
CA LEU A 186 1.87 -17.32 -11.62
C LEU A 186 0.37 -17.57 -11.86
N ALA A 187 -0.37 -16.57 -12.32
CA ALA A 187 -1.79 -16.70 -12.64
C ALA A 187 -2.03 -17.70 -13.77
N ASP A 188 -1.20 -17.66 -14.83
CA ASP A 188 -1.27 -18.58 -15.97
C ASP A 188 -1.02 -20.04 -15.53
N GLN A 189 -0.21 -20.26 -14.48
CA GLN A 189 0.01 -21.59 -13.90
C GLN A 189 -1.10 -22.05 -12.94
N ILE A 190 -1.69 -21.14 -12.17
CA ILE A 190 -2.68 -21.48 -11.13
C ILE A 190 -4.08 -21.66 -11.72
N ARG A 191 -4.49 -20.82 -12.67
CA ARG A 191 -5.86 -20.83 -13.22
C ARG A 191 -6.27 -22.19 -13.80
N PRO A 192 -5.44 -22.90 -14.60
CA PRO A 192 -5.78 -24.22 -15.12
C PRO A 192 -5.97 -25.25 -13.99
N LYS A 193 -5.01 -25.33 -13.05
CA LYS A 193 -5.05 -26.25 -11.91
C LYS A 193 -6.28 -26.06 -11.02
N LYS A 194 -6.76 -24.83 -10.93
CA LYS A 194 -7.98 -24.50 -10.20
C LYS A 194 -9.22 -25.02 -10.93
N ASN A 195 -9.29 -24.81 -12.25
CA ASN A 195 -10.39 -25.30 -13.10
C ASN A 195 -10.48 -26.83 -13.11
N GLU A 196 -9.35 -27.52 -12.98
CA GLU A 196 -9.27 -28.98 -12.88
C GLU A 196 -9.64 -29.53 -11.49
N GLY A 197 -9.98 -28.67 -10.52
CA GLY A 197 -10.30 -29.09 -9.15
C GLY A 197 -9.07 -29.47 -8.29
N VAL A 198 -7.86 -29.46 -8.88
CA VAL A 198 -6.60 -29.89 -8.24
C VAL A 198 -6.15 -28.91 -7.16
N SER A 199 -6.54 -27.64 -7.26
CA SER A 199 -6.17 -26.62 -6.29
C SER A 199 -7.21 -26.49 -5.16
N SER A 200 -7.12 -27.38 -4.16
CA SER A 200 -8.07 -27.40 -3.04
C SER A 200 -8.13 -26.06 -2.31
N THR A 201 -7.00 -25.46 -1.96
CA THR A 201 -6.96 -24.18 -1.22
C THR A 201 -7.66 -23.03 -1.95
N TRP A 202 -7.46 -22.89 -3.27
CA TRP A 202 -8.02 -21.78 -4.06
C TRP A 202 -9.51 -21.97 -4.37
N ASN A 203 -9.91 -23.21 -4.65
CA ASN A 203 -11.31 -23.58 -4.82
C ASN A 203 -12.07 -23.42 -3.49
N HIS A 204 -11.44 -23.81 -2.38
CA HIS A 204 -12.03 -23.70 -1.07
C HIS A 204 -12.09 -22.29 -0.55
N LEU A 205 -11.13 -21.42 -0.87
CA LEU A 205 -11.20 -20.01 -0.55
C LEU A 205 -12.24 -19.28 -1.42
N GLY A 206 -12.86 -19.93 -2.41
CA GLY A 206 -13.93 -19.32 -3.20
C GLY A 206 -13.42 -18.16 -4.06
N TYR A 207 -12.12 -18.16 -4.35
CA TYR A 207 -11.55 -17.23 -5.31
C TYR A 207 -12.30 -17.40 -6.62
N GLN A 208 -12.77 -16.31 -7.21
CA GLN A 208 -13.19 -16.31 -8.60
C GLN A 208 -11.96 -16.22 -9.51
N ASN A 209 -12.06 -16.66 -10.76
CA ASN A 209 -11.01 -16.42 -11.75
C ASN A 209 -11.09 -14.98 -12.24
N ARG A 210 -10.72 -14.05 -11.36
CA ARG A 210 -10.69 -12.62 -11.63
C ARG A 210 -9.27 -12.11 -11.53
N ASP A 211 -8.96 -11.08 -12.30
CA ASP A 211 -7.60 -10.56 -12.41
C ASP A 211 -7.10 -9.90 -11.10
N ASP A 212 -8.01 -9.28 -10.34
CA ASP A 212 -7.71 -8.68 -9.02
C ASP A 212 -7.23 -9.71 -7.99
N HIS A 213 -7.77 -10.92 -8.06
CA HIS A 213 -7.40 -12.02 -7.16
C HIS A 213 -6.01 -12.61 -7.42
N TYR A 214 -5.39 -12.31 -8.55
CA TYR A 214 -4.06 -12.79 -8.90
C TYR A 214 -3.09 -11.63 -9.15
N SER A 215 -3.47 -10.39 -8.82
CA SER A 215 -2.63 -9.21 -9.04
C SER A 215 -2.11 -9.08 -10.48
N VAL A 216 -2.93 -9.43 -11.48
CA VAL A 216 -2.54 -9.32 -12.89
C VAL A 216 -3.09 -8.04 -13.52
N ASP A 217 -2.52 -7.69 -14.67
CA ASP A 217 -2.89 -6.51 -15.46
C ASP A 217 -2.87 -5.24 -14.60
N ARG A 218 -3.95 -4.44 -14.65
CA ARG A 218 -4.09 -3.19 -13.90
C ARG A 218 -3.99 -3.35 -12.38
N TYR A 219 -4.21 -4.56 -11.86
CA TYR A 219 -4.20 -4.84 -10.42
C TYR A 219 -2.79 -5.10 -9.88
N ALA A 220 -1.80 -5.36 -10.74
CA ALA A 220 -0.42 -5.50 -10.30
C ALA A 220 0.04 -4.27 -9.50
N ASN A 221 -0.32 -3.06 -9.96
CA ASN A 221 0.01 -1.82 -9.26
C ASN A 221 -0.62 -1.75 -7.85
N GLU A 222 -1.85 -2.23 -7.69
CA GLU A 222 -2.62 -2.16 -6.43
C GLU A 222 -2.07 -3.10 -5.36
N HIS A 223 -1.48 -4.23 -5.76
CA HIS A 223 -0.95 -5.25 -4.85
C HIS A 223 0.56 -5.15 -4.63
N TRP A 224 1.27 -4.43 -5.50
CA TRP A 224 2.73 -4.35 -5.49
C TRP A 224 3.31 -3.97 -4.13
N VAL A 225 2.76 -2.95 -3.46
CA VAL A 225 3.29 -2.50 -2.16
C VAL A 225 3.22 -3.57 -1.08
N ALA A 226 2.33 -4.54 -1.19
CA ALA A 226 2.14 -5.60 -0.22
C ALA A 226 2.65 -6.97 -0.69
N SER A 227 3.44 -7.00 -1.76
CA SER A 227 3.97 -8.23 -2.34
C SER A 227 5.10 -8.88 -1.55
N HIS A 228 5.82 -8.13 -0.71
CA HIS A 228 7.00 -8.64 -0.02
C HIS A 228 6.69 -9.27 1.36
N PRO A 229 7.27 -10.43 1.72
CA PRO A 229 7.01 -11.12 2.99
C PRO A 229 7.33 -10.33 4.25
N GLN A 230 8.23 -9.34 4.17
CA GLN A 230 8.56 -8.49 5.32
C GLN A 230 7.55 -7.34 5.54
N ILE A 231 6.42 -7.31 4.84
CA ILE A 231 5.40 -6.29 5.09
C ILE A 231 4.94 -6.33 6.55
N ARG A 232 4.89 -5.17 7.18
CA ARG A 232 4.34 -4.91 8.50
C ARG A 232 3.39 -3.73 8.33
N PRO A 233 2.13 -3.98 7.93
CA PRO A 233 1.21 -2.91 7.60
C PRO A 233 0.64 -2.30 8.88
N CYS A 234 0.44 -0.99 8.89
CA CYS A 234 -0.48 -0.33 9.80
C CYS A 234 -1.62 0.28 9.00
N ASP A 235 -2.74 0.54 9.67
CA ASP A 235 -3.81 1.35 9.10
C ASP A 235 -4.47 2.26 10.13
N LEU A 236 -5.33 3.16 9.66
CA LEU A 236 -6.02 4.18 10.47
C LEU A 236 -7.49 3.83 10.76
N THR A 237 -8.00 2.68 10.28
CA THR A 237 -9.43 2.36 10.33
C THR A 237 -9.89 2.07 11.77
N PRO A 238 -10.76 2.88 12.39
CA PRO A 238 -11.03 2.82 13.83
C PRO A 238 -11.64 1.50 14.29
N GLU A 239 -12.40 0.83 13.42
CA GLU A 239 -13.08 -0.42 13.75
C GLU A 239 -12.33 -1.63 13.22
N SER A 240 -12.23 -2.67 14.06
CA SER A 240 -11.82 -3.99 13.59
C SER A 240 -12.84 -4.54 12.58
N ASN A 241 -14.14 -4.23 12.70
CA ASN A 241 -15.19 -4.90 11.92
C ASN A 241 -15.51 -4.30 10.53
N THR A 242 -14.72 -3.34 10.02
CA THR A 242 -14.93 -2.77 8.68
C THR A 242 -14.57 -3.77 7.59
N ARG A 243 -15.56 -4.54 7.12
CA ARG A 243 -15.38 -5.58 6.08
C ARG A 243 -14.96 -4.99 4.74
N LEU A 244 -15.62 -3.92 4.34
CA LEU A 244 -15.34 -3.15 3.14
C LEU A 244 -15.19 -1.71 3.60
N PHE A 245 -14.15 -1.00 3.19
CA PHE A 245 -14.02 0.43 3.48
C PHE A 245 -15.34 1.08 3.09
N SER A 246 -15.82 0.86 1.86
CA SER A 246 -17.12 1.32 1.33
C SER A 246 -18.37 1.02 2.18
N SER A 247 -18.31 0.15 3.19
CA SER A 247 -19.43 -0.15 4.08
C SER A 247 -19.58 0.79 5.28
N LEU A 248 -18.60 1.65 5.58
CA LEU A 248 -18.80 2.65 6.64
C LEU A 248 -19.62 3.85 6.13
N PRO A 249 -20.51 4.42 6.95
CA PRO A 249 -21.05 5.75 6.71
C PRO A 249 -19.91 6.78 6.57
N PRO A 250 -19.97 7.69 5.59
CA PRO A 250 -18.92 8.70 5.35
C PRO A 250 -18.60 9.57 6.56
N GLU A 251 -19.62 9.90 7.36
CA GLU A 251 -19.50 10.68 8.60
C GLU A 251 -18.55 9.99 9.58
N GLN A 252 -18.60 8.66 9.65
CA GLN A 252 -17.69 7.89 10.50
C GLN A 252 -16.26 7.97 9.96
N VAL A 253 -16.06 7.89 8.64
CA VAL A 253 -14.73 7.98 8.01
C VAL A 253 -14.11 9.34 8.22
N GLN A 254 -14.89 10.41 8.05
CA GLN A 254 -14.40 11.78 8.26
C GLN A 254 -14.01 11.99 9.73
N SER A 255 -14.82 11.46 10.65
CA SER A 255 -14.54 11.53 12.09
C SER A 255 -13.23 10.85 12.50
N ILE A 256 -12.72 9.88 11.71
CA ILE A 256 -11.41 9.25 11.93
C ILE A 256 -10.32 10.31 11.99
N PHE A 257 -10.39 11.30 11.10
CA PHE A 257 -9.37 12.33 10.95
C PHE A 257 -9.58 13.56 11.81
N ASP A 258 -10.81 13.77 12.29
CA ASP A 258 -11.15 14.93 13.11
C ASP A 258 -10.91 14.65 14.60
N ARG A 259 -10.82 13.36 14.98
CA ARG A 259 -10.43 12.99 16.33
C ARG A 259 -8.91 13.08 16.51
N SER A 260 -8.48 13.73 17.59
CA SER A 260 -7.08 13.78 18.01
C SER A 260 -6.51 12.41 18.41
N ASP A 261 -7.36 11.39 18.53
CA ASP A 261 -7.03 10.03 18.94
C ASP A 261 -6.89 9.05 17.77
N THR A 262 -6.75 9.51 16.51
CA THR A 262 -6.64 8.62 15.34
C THR A 262 -5.60 7.52 15.58
N LEU A 263 -6.08 6.34 15.93
CA LEU A 263 -5.24 5.29 16.50
C LEU A 263 -4.71 4.42 15.37
N VAL A 264 -3.48 4.72 14.93
CA VAL A 264 -2.77 3.85 14.00
C VAL A 264 -2.45 2.53 14.69
N GLN A 265 -2.85 1.43 14.08
CA GLN A 265 -2.66 0.07 14.61
C GLN A 265 -2.08 -0.86 13.54
N PRO A 266 -1.31 -1.88 13.95
CA PRO A 266 -0.87 -2.95 13.06
C PRO A 266 -2.08 -3.62 12.45
N ALA A 267 -1.96 -3.92 11.17
CA ALA A 267 -2.97 -4.64 10.42
C ALA A 267 -2.48 -6.08 10.12
N PRO A 268 -3.39 -7.04 9.91
CA PRO A 268 -4.84 -6.87 9.95
C PRO A 268 -5.41 -6.71 11.36
N ARG A 269 -6.41 -5.83 11.52
CA ARG A 269 -7.08 -5.57 12.82
C ARG A 269 -8.00 -6.71 13.28
N VAL A 270 -8.40 -7.58 12.36
CA VAL A 270 -9.23 -8.75 12.65
C VAL A 270 -8.43 -9.99 12.30
N PRO A 271 -8.37 -10.99 13.20
CA PRO A 271 -7.70 -12.24 12.90
C PRO A 271 -8.23 -12.82 11.59
N LEU A 272 -7.35 -13.23 10.69
CA LEU A 272 -7.72 -13.72 9.35
C LEU A 272 -8.87 -14.74 9.38
N PHE A 273 -8.84 -15.63 10.37
CA PHE A 273 -9.78 -16.74 10.52
C PHE A 273 -10.99 -16.45 11.42
N GLN A 274 -11.08 -15.22 11.95
CA GLN A 274 -12.20 -14.78 12.79
C GLN A 274 -12.91 -13.62 12.08
N GLY A 275 -14.24 -13.59 12.09
CA GLY A 275 -15.00 -12.43 11.61
C GLY A 275 -15.44 -12.43 10.13
N LYS A 276 -15.86 -11.23 9.68
CA LYS A 276 -16.66 -10.98 8.47
C LYS A 276 -15.86 -10.87 7.17
N TRP A 277 -14.54 -11.07 7.20
CA TRP A 277 -13.69 -11.09 6.00
C TRP A 277 -14.27 -11.96 4.87
N TYR A 278 -14.97 -13.00 5.30
CA TYR A 278 -15.44 -14.09 4.49
C TYR A 278 -16.96 -14.07 4.26
N ARG A 279 -17.44 -14.56 3.11
CA ARG A 279 -18.78 -15.15 2.97
C ARG A 279 -18.81 -16.62 3.44
N PHE A 280 -17.72 -17.11 4.03
CA PHE A 280 -17.64 -18.46 4.57
C PHE A 280 -18.60 -18.66 5.72
N ARG A 281 -19.27 -19.81 5.72
CA ARG A 281 -19.88 -20.34 6.94
C ARG A 281 -18.77 -20.47 7.98
N LYS A 282 -18.98 -19.84 9.14
CA LYS A 282 -18.11 -19.92 10.32
C LYS A 282 -17.71 -21.39 10.56
N GLY A 283 -16.42 -21.68 10.70
CA GLY A 283 -15.90 -23.04 10.93
C GLY A 283 -15.20 -23.69 9.74
N LYS A 284 -15.64 -23.44 8.50
CA LYS A 284 -15.16 -24.17 7.32
C LYS A 284 -13.67 -24.01 7.03
N MET A 285 -13.08 -22.83 7.29
CA MET A 285 -11.63 -22.64 7.10
C MET A 285 -10.80 -23.41 8.13
N SER A 286 -11.25 -23.46 9.38
CA SER A 286 -10.59 -24.25 10.43
C SER A 286 -10.66 -25.74 10.10
N GLU A 287 -11.82 -26.21 9.65
CA GLU A 287 -12.01 -27.59 9.18
C GLU A 287 -11.09 -27.92 7.98
N LEU A 288 -10.93 -26.98 7.04
CA LEU A 288 -10.07 -27.16 5.88
C LEU A 288 -8.59 -27.15 6.21
N VAL A 289 -8.15 -26.27 7.12
CA VAL A 289 -6.78 -26.25 7.63
C VAL A 289 -6.50 -27.58 8.34
N GLN A 290 -7.38 -27.99 9.25
CA GLN A 290 -7.26 -29.28 9.95
C GLN A 290 -7.31 -30.48 8.99
N ALA A 291 -8.16 -30.45 7.95
CA ALA A 291 -8.23 -31.51 6.96
C ALA A 291 -6.98 -31.57 6.08
N ALA A 292 -6.45 -30.42 5.67
CA ALA A 292 -5.20 -30.35 4.90
C ALA A 292 -4.00 -30.81 5.75
N GLU A 293 -3.97 -30.46 7.04
CA GLU A 293 -2.98 -30.93 8.01
C GLU A 293 -3.09 -32.44 8.22
N ALA A 294 -4.31 -32.96 8.40
CA ALA A 294 -4.57 -34.39 8.57
C ALA A 294 -4.21 -35.22 7.33
N GLN A 295 -4.29 -34.63 6.14
CA GLN A 295 -3.88 -35.26 4.88
C GLN A 295 -2.36 -35.17 4.64
N GLY A 296 -1.61 -34.40 5.43
CA GLY A 296 -0.19 -34.14 5.18
C GLY A 296 0.06 -33.21 3.99
N HIS A 297 -0.97 -32.48 3.53
CA HIS A 297 -0.91 -31.56 2.40
C HIS A 297 -0.40 -30.17 2.79
N THR A 298 -0.14 -29.93 4.08
CA THR A 298 0.38 -28.66 4.56
C THR A 298 1.90 -28.71 4.57
N ARG A 299 2.55 -28.06 3.59
CA ARG A 299 3.93 -27.64 3.84
C ARG A 299 3.87 -26.54 4.88
N PRO A 300 4.61 -26.63 5.99
CA PRO A 300 4.78 -25.49 6.90
C PRO A 300 5.16 -24.29 6.04
N HIS A 301 4.47 -23.15 6.22
CA HIS A 301 4.71 -21.88 5.50
C HIS A 301 4.03 -21.65 4.13
N SER A 302 3.07 -22.48 3.68
CA SER A 302 2.43 -22.32 2.35
C SER A 302 1.22 -21.37 2.29
N TYR A 303 0.78 -20.77 3.39
CA TYR A 303 -0.63 -20.36 3.51
C TYR A 303 -1.01 -19.07 2.80
N PHE A 304 -0.04 -18.35 2.26
CA PHE A 304 -0.30 -17.24 1.37
C PHE A 304 0.76 -17.33 0.28
N LEU A 305 0.34 -17.60 -0.95
CA LEU A 305 1.16 -17.28 -2.10
C LEU A 305 1.32 -15.76 -2.09
N LEU A 306 2.27 -15.30 -1.28
CA LEU A 306 3.02 -14.11 -1.56
C LEU A 306 3.84 -14.45 -2.80
N PRO A 307 3.55 -13.84 -3.94
CA PRO A 307 4.41 -13.95 -5.10
C PRO A 307 5.69 -13.20 -4.74
N GLY A 308 6.68 -13.96 -4.28
CA GLY A 308 7.91 -13.40 -3.73
C GLY A 308 8.84 -14.42 -3.07
N ILE A 309 8.67 -15.73 -3.29
CA ILE A 309 9.66 -16.78 -3.00
C ILE A 309 9.61 -17.84 -4.10
#